data_AF-A0A1S1MVL1-F1
#
_entry.id   AF-A0A1S1MVL1-F1
#
_cell.length_a   1.000
_cell.length_b   1.000
_cell.length_c   1.000
_cell.angle_alpha   90.00
_cell.angle_beta   90.00
_cell.angle_gamma   90.00
#
_symmetry.space_group_name_H-M   'P 1'
#
loop_
_entity.id
_entity.type
_entity.pdbx_description
1 polymer ?
#
loop_
_entity_poly.entity_id
_entity_poly.type
_entity_poly.pdbx_seq_one_letter_code
_entity_poly.pdbx_strand_id
1 'polypeptide(L)' 'MSDEFKVIPPTTKVLCPERGEGWTLTGITGIHEHTSVMFNGVRYTIAAKEIVEHLLPNYLKQHGENASTE' A
#
# COMPACT_ATOMS: atom_id res chain seq x y z
N MET A 1 11.77 6.81 20.49
CA MET A 1 11.30 5.77 19.56
C MET A 1 11.31 6.43 18.20
N SER A 2 12.22 6.03 17.32
CA SER A 2 12.28 6.59 15.98
C SER A 2 11.08 6.01 15.23
N ASP A 3 10.04 6.81 15.04
CA ASP A 3 8.99 6.46 14.10
C ASP A 3 9.71 6.24 12.76
N GLU A 4 9.75 4.99 12.32
CA GLU A 4 10.40 4.63 11.07
C GLU A 4 9.56 5.24 9.96
N PHE A 5 9.98 6.43 9.48
CA PHE A 5 9.31 7.16 8.43
C PHE A 5 9.45 6.37 7.13
N LYS A 6 8.53 5.43 6.90
CA LYS A 6 8.44 4.71 5.63
C LYS A 6 7.62 5.54 4.66
N VAL A 7 8.31 6.34 3.85
CA VAL A 7 7.69 7.15 2.81
C VAL A 7 7.25 6.23 1.67
N ILE A 8 5.94 6.02 1.52
CA ILE A 8 5.34 5.35 0.37
C ILE A 8 4.77 6.42 -0.55
N PRO A 9 5.11 6.44 -1.85
CA PRO A 9 4.59 7.44 -2.76
C PRO A 9 3.07 7.28 -3.01
N PRO A 10 2.37 8.33 -3.44
CA PRO A 10 1.01 8.18 -3.97
C PRO A 10 1.01 7.25 -5.17
N THR A 11 -0.15 6.73 -5.55
CA THR A 11 -0.33 5.77 -6.65
C THR A 11 0.43 4.46 -6.49
N THR A 12 0.89 4.14 -5.27
CA THR A 12 1.53 2.86 -4.97
C THR A 12 0.53 1.74 -5.10
N LYS A 13 0.89 0.73 -5.90
CA LYS A 13 0.07 -0.47 -6.12
C LYS A 13 0.03 -1.36 -4.88
N VAL A 14 -1.16 -1.85 -4.57
CA VAL A 14 -1.44 -2.70 -3.42
C VAL A 14 -2.43 -3.78 -3.81
N LEU A 15 -2.47 -4.87 -3.03
CA LEU A 15 -3.36 -5.98 -3.28
C LEU A 15 -4.12 -6.36 -2.02
N CYS A 16 -5.44 -6.28 -2.10
CA CYS A 16 -6.34 -6.73 -1.06
C CYS A 16 -6.99 -8.07 -1.49
N PRO A 17 -6.84 -9.16 -0.74
CA PRO A 17 -7.41 -10.47 -1.12
C PRO A 17 -8.92 -10.43 -1.40
N GLU A 18 -9.66 -9.58 -0.67
CA GLU A 18 -11.11 -9.44 -0.80
C GLU A 18 -11.55 -8.49 -1.92
N ARG A 19 -10.70 -7.52 -2.29
CA ARG A 19 -11.07 -6.40 -3.17
C ARG A 19 -10.29 -6.37 -4.48
N GLY A 20 -9.24 -7.18 -4.61
CA GLY A 20 -8.33 -7.20 -5.75
C GLY A 20 -7.24 -6.12 -5.66
N GLU A 21 -6.68 -5.79 -6.82
CA GLU A 21 -5.65 -4.77 -6.95
C GLU A 21 -6.21 -3.35 -6.74
N GLY A 22 -5.38 -2.51 -6.13
CA GLY A 22 -5.69 -1.12 -5.88
C GLY A 22 -4.46 -0.24 -5.90
N TRP A 23 -4.66 1.04 -5.64
CA TRP A 23 -3.57 2.00 -5.51
C TRP A 23 -3.86 3.07 -4.47
N THR A 24 -2.83 3.53 -3.78
CA THR A 24 -2.92 4.67 -2.87
C THR A 24 -3.22 5.95 -3.65
N LEU A 25 -4.01 6.87 -3.10
CA LEU A 25 -4.26 8.18 -3.71
C LEU A 25 -3.34 9.27 -3.16
N THR A 26 -2.83 9.07 -1.95
CA THR A 26 -1.90 9.95 -1.26
C THR A 26 -0.67 9.15 -0.87
N GLY A 27 0.45 9.85 -0.65
CA GLY A 27 1.62 9.22 -0.05
C GLY A 27 1.34 8.87 1.42
N ILE A 28 2.06 7.86 1.93
CA ILE A 28 2.10 7.51 3.35
C ILE A 28 3.44 7.99 3.88
N THR A 29 3.42 8.77 4.96
CA THR A 29 4.62 9.26 5.66
C THR A 29 4.71 8.73 7.08
N GLY A 30 3.63 8.17 7.64
CA GLY A 30 3.63 7.58 8.97
C GLY A 30 2.67 6.39 9.08
N ILE A 31 3.06 5.34 9.81
CA ILE A 31 2.26 4.11 9.93
C ILE A 31 0.96 4.30 10.74
N HIS A 32 0.86 5.37 11.53
CA HIS A 32 -0.29 5.66 12.38
C HIS A 32 -1.36 6.53 11.72
N GLU A 33 -1.16 6.94 10.46
CA GLU A 33 -2.14 7.73 9.73
C GLU A 33 -3.13 6.85 8.95
N HIS A 34 -4.14 7.50 8.36
CA HIS A 34 -5.05 6.86 7.42
C HIS A 34 -4.77 7.39 6.00
N THR A 35 -4.87 6.52 5.01
CA THR A 35 -4.64 6.84 3.60
C THR A 35 -5.83 6.40 2.76
N SER A 36 -6.13 7.20 1.73
CA SER A 36 -7.13 6.83 0.74
C SER A 36 -6.56 5.84 -0.27
N VAL A 37 -7.26 4.73 -0.49
CA VAL A 37 -6.90 3.70 -1.47
C VAL A 37 -8.08 3.47 -2.41
N MET A 38 -7.81 3.36 -3.71
CA MET A 38 -8.81 2.98 -4.70
C MET A 38 -8.76 1.47 -4.94
N PHE A 39 -9.92 0.82 -4.84
CA PHE A 39 -10.13 -0.55 -5.30
C PHE A 39 -11.33 -0.56 -6.24
N ASN A 40 -11.16 -1.06 -7.46
CA ASN A 40 -12.25 -1.19 -8.46
C ASN A 40 -13.11 0.08 -8.63
N GLY A 41 -12.48 1.26 -8.64
CA GLY A 41 -13.19 2.54 -8.78
C GLY A 41 -13.86 3.07 -7.51
N VAL A 42 -13.76 2.38 -6.38
CA VAL A 42 -14.29 2.82 -5.08
C VAL A 42 -13.15 3.25 -4.16
N ARG A 43 -13.31 4.41 -3.52
CA ARG A 43 -12.34 4.94 -2.54
C ARG A 43 -12.62 4.36 -1.16
N TYR A 44 -11.56 3.88 -0.51
CA TYR A 44 -11.57 3.42 0.88
C TYR A 44 -10.56 4.19 1.71
N THR A 45 -10.91 4.47 2.96
CA THR A 45 -9.97 5.00 3.96
C THR A 45 -9.43 3.84 4.77
N ILE A 46 -8.13 3.58 4.66
CA ILE A 46 -7.46 2.43 5.27
C ILE A 46 -6.31 2.93 6.14
N ALA A 47 -6.07 2.29 7.28
CA ALA A 47 -4.91 2.59 8.11
C ALA A 47 -3.61 2.34 7.32
N ALA A 48 -2.66 3.27 7.41
CA ALA A 48 -1.37 3.15 6.74
C ALA A 48 -0.63 1.86 7.14
N LYS A 49 -0.72 1.48 8.42
CA LYS A 49 -0.20 0.21 8.93
C LYS A 49 -0.68 -1.01 8.13
N GLU A 50 -1.99 -1.11 7.87
CA GLU A 50 -2.57 -2.20 7.09
C GLU A 50 -2.02 -2.25 5.66
N ILE A 51 -1.87 -1.08 5.05
CA ILE A 51 -1.30 -0.96 3.70
C ILE A 51 0.15 -1.46 3.68
N VAL A 52 0.95 -1.04 4.65
CA VAL A 52 2.39 -1.34 4.74
C VAL A 52 2.65 -2.81 5.10
N GLU A 53 1.90 -3.36 6.05
CA GLU A 53 2.14 -4.69 6.60
C GLU A 53 1.47 -5.82 5.82
N HIS A 54 0.36 -5.52 5.12
CA HIS A 54 -0.43 -6.54 4.43
C HIS A 54 -0.60 -6.25 2.95
N LEU A 55 -1.19 -5.11 2.57
CA LEU A 55 -1.64 -4.91 1.20
C LEU A 55 -0.48 -4.73 0.19
N LEU A 56 0.54 -3.96 0.55
CA LEU A 56 1.74 -3.77 -0.27
C LEU A 56 2.54 -5.09 -0.37
N PRO A 57 2.88 -5.80 0.73
CA PRO A 57 3.52 -7.10 0.64
C PRO A 57 2.75 -8.13 -0.18
N ASN A 58 1.41 -8.14 -0.14
CA ASN A 58 0.62 -9.02 -0.98
C ASN A 58 0.82 -8.73 -2.47
N TYR A 59 0.82 -7.45 -2.85
CA TYR A 59 1.08 -7.06 -4.23
C TYR A 59 2.49 -7.46 -4.66
N LEU A 60 3.49 -7.18 -3.81
CA LEU A 60 4.89 -7.54 -4.06
C LEU A 60 5.10 -9.05 -4.11
N LYS A 61 4.40 -9.87 -3.33
CA LYS A 61 4.51 -11.33 -3.42
C LYS A 61 3.90 -11.88 -4.71
N GLN A 62 2.77 -11.32 -5.13
CA GLN A 62 2.10 -11.74 -6.37
C GLN A 62 2.88 -11.32 -7.63
N HIS A 63 3.55 -10.17 -7.59
CA HIS A 63 4.26 -9.61 -8.75
C HIS A 63 5.79 -9.74 -8.66
N GLY A 64 6.31 -10.14 -7.51
CA GLY A 64 7.73 -10.12 -7.14
C GLY A 64 8.36 -11.50 -6.98
N GLU A 65 8.10 -12.40 -7.93
CA GLU A 65 9.19 -13.24 -8.46
C GLU A 65 10.03 -12.48 -9.52
N ASN A 66 9.75 -11.22 -9.85
CA ASN A 66 10.57 -10.41 -10.78
C ASN A 66 10.67 -8.92 -10.38
N ALA A 67 11.31 -8.61 -9.25
CA ALA A 67 11.72 -7.22 -8.92
C ALA A 67 13.12 -7.15 -8.30
N SER A 68 14.01 -8.02 -8.78
CA SER A 68 15.45 -7.78 -8.78
C SER A 68 15.83 -7.46 -10.22
N THR A 69 16.75 -6.51 -10.42
CA THR A 69 17.24 -5.96 -11.70
C THR A 69 16.41 -4.78 -12.23
N GLU A 70 16.77 -3.56 -11.81
CA GLU A 70 17.65 -2.64 -12.56
C GLU A 70 18.16 -1.51 -11.67
#